data_AF-A0A843F1G0-F1
#
_entry.id   AF-A0A843F1G0-F1
#
_cell.length_a   1.000
_cell.length_b   1.000
_cell.length_c   1.000
_cell.angle_alpha   90.00
_cell.angle_beta   90.00
_cell.angle_gamma   90.00
#
_symmetry.space_group_name_H-M   'P 1'
#
loop_
_entity.id
_entity.type
_entity.pdbx_description
1 polymer ?
#
loop_
_entity_poly.entity_id
_entity_poly.type
_entity_poly.pdbx_seq_one_letter_code
_entity_poly.pdbx_strand_id
1 'polypeptide(L)' 'MIILDWIRNILGNNKKNTTIYTKSLVKKFGESDKFEVALFDADTPLQGKEIIINVNGIDYTRVTDESGVARLNINLQ' A
#
# COMPACT_ATOMS: atom_id res chain seq x y z
N MET A 1 25.91 30.72 -21.51
CA MET A 1 24.44 30.59 -21.53
C MET A 1 24.06 29.55 -20.47
N ILE A 2 23.80 29.98 -19.22
CA ILE A 2 23.83 29.12 -18.01
C ILE A 2 22.46 29.11 -17.31
N ILE A 3 21.36 28.97 -18.05
CA ILE A 3 20.04 29.02 -17.43
C ILE A 3 19.12 28.01 -18.09
N LEU A 4 19.27 26.70 -17.80
CA LEU A 4 18.21 25.72 -18.06
C LEU A 4 18.27 24.48 -17.13
N ASP A 5 19.44 24.10 -16.59
CA ASP A 5 19.54 22.87 -15.78
C ASP A 5 18.86 22.98 -14.40
N TRP A 6 18.93 24.14 -13.74
CA TRP A 6 18.30 24.34 -12.43
C TRP A 6 16.76 24.34 -12.48
N ILE A 7 16.16 24.79 -13.59
CA ILE A 7 14.70 24.85 -13.76
C ILE A 7 14.12 23.45 -14.03
N ARG A 8 14.87 22.57 -14.69
CA ARG A 8 14.43 21.20 -15.03
C ARG A 8 14.08 20.37 -13.78
N ASN A 9 14.79 20.58 -12.67
CA ASN A 9 14.59 19.84 -11.42
C ASN A 9 13.35 20.31 -10.63
N ILE A 10 12.79 21.47 -10.97
CA ILE A 10 11.57 22.03 -10.35
C ILE A 10 10.30 21.53 -11.08
N LEU A 11 10.42 21.15 -12.37
CA LEU A 11 9.29 20.69 -13.19
C LEU A 11 9.11 19.16 -13.20
N GLY A 12 10.12 18.41 -12.75
CA GLY A 12 10.03 16.98 -12.45
C GLY A 12 9.29 16.77 -11.13
N ASN A 13 7.99 17.07 -11.12
CA ASN A 13 7.09 16.73 -10.01
C ASN A 13 7.33 15.28 -9.59
N ASN A 14 7.94 15.10 -8.42
CA ASN A 14 8.07 13.82 -7.72
C ASN A 14 6.70 13.35 -7.22
N LYS A 15 5.71 13.27 -8.10
CA LYS A 15 4.45 12.60 -7.82
C LYS A 15 4.73 11.11 -7.88
N LYS A 16 5.17 10.54 -6.75
CA LYS A 16 5.12 9.09 -6.55
C LYS A 16 3.65 8.69 -6.67
N ASN A 17 3.30 8.04 -7.76
CA ASN A 17 1.96 7.50 -7.96
C ASN A 17 1.86 6.23 -7.12
N THR A 18 1.73 6.39 -5.80
CA THR A 18 1.45 5.27 -4.92
C THR A 18 0.03 4.81 -5.19
N THR A 19 -0.10 3.64 -5.84
CA THR A 19 -1.41 3.06 -6.12
C THR A 19 -1.70 2.01 -5.05
N ILE A 20 -2.82 2.17 -4.36
CA ILE A 20 -3.29 1.19 -3.37
C ILE A 20 -4.29 0.29 -4.09
N TYR A 21 -3.94 -0.99 -4.25
CA TYR A 21 -4.88 -2.00 -4.70
C TYR A 21 -5.48 -2.67 -3.47
N THR A 22 -6.81 -2.56 -3.33
CA THR A 22 -7.57 -3.33 -2.35
C THR A 22 -8.46 -4.31 -3.08
N LYS A 23 -8.47 -5.57 -2.64
CA LYS A 23 -9.50 -6.52 -3.02
C LYS A 23 -10.55 -6.52 -1.92
N SER A 24 -11.81 -6.24 -2.27
CA SER A 24 -12.91 -6.40 -1.33
C SER A 24 -12.93 -7.84 -0.81
N LEU A 25 -12.72 -8.01 0.50
CA LEU A 25 -12.85 -9.30 1.15
C LEU A 25 -14.24 -9.41 1.79
N VAL A 26 -15.05 -10.35 1.31
CA VAL A 26 -16.28 -10.77 2.00
C VAL A 26 -15.96 -12.06 2.73
N LYS A 27 -15.76 -11.98 4.05
CA LYS A 27 -15.38 -13.14 4.86
C LYS A 27 -16.63 -13.83 5.44
N LYS A 28 -16.72 -15.15 5.29
CA LYS A 28 -17.72 -16.00 5.97
C LYS A 28 -17.13 -16.58 7.27
N PHE A 29 -18.00 -16.84 8.24
CA PHE A 29 -17.59 -17.45 9.52
C PHE A 29 -16.91 -18.82 9.27
N GLY A 30 -15.73 -19.03 9.87
CA GLY A 30 -14.95 -20.26 9.72
C GLY A 30 -13.89 -20.25 8.60
N GLU A 31 -13.87 -19.24 7.71
CA GLU A 31 -12.87 -19.16 6.65
C GLU A 31 -11.52 -18.64 7.18
N SER A 32 -10.42 -19.15 6.63
CA SER A 32 -9.05 -18.73 6.97
C SER A 32 -8.55 -17.53 6.15
N ASP A 33 -9.43 -16.97 5.32
CA ASP A 33 -9.10 -15.86 4.44
C ASP A 33 -8.56 -14.65 5.21
N LYS A 34 -7.48 -14.11 4.67
CA LYS A 34 -6.78 -12.93 5.19
C LYS A 34 -7.19 -11.73 4.36
N PHE A 35 -7.34 -10.58 5.01
CA PHE A 35 -7.44 -9.32 4.29
C PHE A 35 -6.04 -8.93 3.81
N GLU A 36 -5.87 -8.80 2.50
CA GLU A 36 -4.59 -8.49 1.87
C GLU A 36 -4.65 -7.12 1.20
N VAL A 37 -3.64 -6.30 1.45
CA VAL A 37 -3.44 -5.00 0.80
C VAL A 37 -2.11 -5.07 0.06
N ALA A 38 -2.12 -4.73 -1.23
CA ALA A 38 -0.91 -4.75 -2.05
C ALA A 38 -0.52 -3.32 -2.45
N LEU A 39 0.74 -2.98 -2.27
CA LEU A 39 1.29 -1.65 -2.48
C LEU A 39 2.36 -1.67 -3.57
N PHE A 40 2.13 -0.90 -4.63
CA PHE A 40 3.02 -0.80 -5.78
C PHE A 40 3.31 0.66 -6.16
N ASP A 41 4.52 0.91 -6.65
CA ASP A 41 4.90 2.11 -7.40
C ASP A 41 5.07 1.70 -8.87
N ALA A 42 4.10 2.08 -9.71
CA ALA A 42 3.88 1.47 -11.03
C ALA A 42 3.81 -0.08 -10.92
N ASP A 43 4.76 -0.80 -11.53
CA ASP A 43 4.84 -2.26 -11.50
C ASP A 43 5.82 -2.79 -10.44
N THR A 44 6.35 -1.92 -9.57
CA THR A 44 7.35 -2.29 -8.55
C THR A 44 6.69 -2.49 -7.19
N PRO A 45 6.78 -3.69 -6.58
CA PRO A 45 6.27 -3.91 -5.23
C PRO A 45 7.04 -3.09 -4.21
N LEU A 46 6.31 -2.45 -3.29
CA LEU A 46 6.92 -1.63 -2.24
C LEU A 46 7.01 -2.43 -0.93
N GLN A 47 8.17 -3.02 -0.67
CA GLN A 47 8.48 -3.72 0.57
C GLN A 47 8.73 -2.77 1.76
N GLY A 48 8.41 -3.23 2.97
CA GLY A 48 8.79 -2.57 4.22
C GLY A 48 8.00 -1.27 4.48
N LYS A 49 6.84 -1.12 3.84
CA LYS A 49 5.97 0.04 4.00
C LYS A 49 4.90 -0.25 5.03
N GLU A 50 4.71 0.71 5.92
CA GLU A 50 3.64 0.66 6.90
C GLU A 50 2.30 1.01 6.23
N ILE A 51 1.32 0.14 6.43
CA ILE A 51 -0.07 0.30 6.03
C ILE A 51 -0.92 0.27 7.29
N ILE A 52 -1.79 1.27 7.45
CA ILE A 52 -2.80 1.30 8.51
C ILE A 52 -4.12 0.82 7.91
N ILE A 53 -4.66 -0.27 8.47
CA ILE A 53 -5.94 -0.85 8.06
C ILE A 53 -6.94 -0.58 9.17
N ASN A 54 -7.92 0.29 8.93
CA ASN A 54 -9.01 0.53 9.88
C ASN A 54 -10.14 -0.48 9.66
N VAL A 55 -10.51 -1.21 10.71
CA VAL A 55 -11.66 -2.12 10.72
C VAL A 55 -12.57 -1.74 11.89
N ASN A 56 -13.78 -1.27 11.59
CA ASN A 56 -14.78 -0.84 12.58
C ASN A 56 -14.22 0.14 13.63
N GLY A 57 -13.35 1.07 13.22
CA GLY A 57 -12.75 2.07 14.12
C GLY A 57 -11.50 1.59 14.87
N ILE A 58 -11.06 0.34 14.69
CA ILE A 58 -9.79 -0.17 15.23
C ILE A 58 -8.73 -0.17 14.11
N ASP A 59 -7.60 0.45 14.39
CA ASP A 59 -6.46 0.49 13.46
C ASP A 59 -5.54 -0.73 13.65
N TYR A 60 -5.21 -1.36 12.53
CA TYR A 60 -4.24 -2.45 12.46
C TYR A 60 -3.08 -2.04 11.55
N THR A 61 -1.92 -1.81 12.17
CA THR A 61 -0.68 -1.52 11.45
C THR A 61 -0.07 -2.81 10.91
N ARG A 62 0.22 -2.85 9.61
CA ARG A 62 0.91 -3.95 8.93
C ARG A 62 2.03 -3.43 8.05
N VAL A 63 3.07 -4.24 7.91
CA VAL A 63 4.21 -3.93 7.05
C VAL A 63 4.13 -4.81 5.81
N THR A 64 4.36 -4.23 4.63
CA THR A 64 4.40 -4.98 3.37
C THR A 64 5.62 -5.91 3.30
N ASP A 65 5.40 -7.12 2.81
CA ASP A 65 6.46 -8.11 2.57
C ASP A 65 7.25 -7.83 1.28
N GLU A 66 8.15 -8.77 0.90
CA GLU A 66 8.97 -8.70 -0.33
C GLU A 66 8.12 -8.60 -1.61
N SER A 67 6.87 -9.06 -1.58
CA SER A 67 5.93 -8.97 -2.70
C SER A 67 5.08 -7.68 -2.66
N GLY A 68 5.35 -6.77 -1.72
CA GLY A 68 4.56 -5.55 -1.53
C GLY A 68 3.21 -5.79 -0.85
N VAL A 69 3.01 -6.95 -0.20
CA VAL A 69 1.70 -7.34 0.36
C VAL A 69 1.72 -7.25 1.88
N ALA A 70 0.72 -6.54 2.44
CA ALA A 70 0.41 -6.50 3.86
C ALA A 70 -0.82 -7.36 4.16
N ARG A 71 -0.76 -8.24 5.16
CA ARG A 71 -1.85 -9.18 5.50
C ARG A 71 -2.38 -8.96 6.90
N LEU A 72 -3.71 -8.93 7.04
CA LEU A 72 -4.43 -8.86 8.30
C LEU A 72 -5.30 -10.11 8.47
N ASN A 73 -5.00 -10.91 9.49
CA ASN A 73 -5.90 -11.97 9.95
C ASN A 73 -7.07 -11.31 10.68
N ILE A 74 -8.29 -11.44 10.15
CA ILE A 74 -9.50 -11.00 10.82
C ILE A 74 -10.18 -12.24 11.41
N ASN A 75 -10.21 -12.35 12.73
CA ASN A 75 -11.03 -13.36 13.41
C ASN A 75 -12.36 -12.70 13.75
N LEU A 76 -13.43 -13.11 13.06
CA LEU A 76 -14.79 -12.78 13.46
C LEU A 76 -15.16 -13.79 14.56
N GLN A 77 -15.25 -13.32 15.80
CA GLN A 77 -15.83 -14.09 16.91
C GLN A 77 -17.35 -14.00 16.86
#